data_AF-A0A7X8X3C2-F1
#
_entry.id   AF-A0A7X8X3C2-F1
#
_cell.length_a   1.000
_cell.length_b   1.000
_cell.length_c   1.000
_cell.angle_alpha   90.00
_cell.angle_beta   90.00
_cell.angle_gamma   90.00
#
_symmetry.space_group_name_H-M   'P 1'
#
loop_
_entity.id
_entity.type
_entity.pdbx_description
1 polymer ?
#
loop_
_entity_poly.entity_id
_entity_poly.type
_entity_poly.pdbx_seq_one_letter_code
_entity_poly.pdbx_strand_id
1 'polypeptide(L)'
;MAGKGKEIADLEEKTFESGFWDDRENAQKVLQRITGLKERVKRYYELEAKLEDIRTLWELGQEENDESVETEISTLLSDFIKALDSLELELLLSGRYDSHNAILALHAG
;
A
#
# COMPACT_ATOMS: atom_id res chain seq x y z
N MET A 1 4.27 9.16 -1.41
CA MET A 1 3.65 8.45 -2.55
C MET A 1 3.85 9.10 -3.93
N ALA A 2 4.16 10.40 -4.03
CA ALA A 2 4.37 11.10 -5.31
C ALA A 2 5.39 10.41 -6.27
N GLY A 3 6.48 9.85 -5.73
CA GLY A 3 7.47 9.11 -6.53
C GLY A 3 6.92 7.84 -7.20
N LYS A 4 6.00 7.12 -6.54
CA LYS A 4 5.35 5.94 -7.12
C LYS A 4 4.29 6.31 -8.17
N GLY A 5 3.63 7.46 -8.00
CA GLY A 5 2.74 8.01 -9.03
C GLY A 5 3.49 8.32 -10.33
N LYS A 6 4.69 8.88 -10.22
CA LYS A 6 5.58 9.10 -11.37
C LYS A 6 6.04 7.79 -12.01
N GLU A 7 6.47 6.81 -11.21
CA GLU A 7 6.86 5.46 -11.72
C GLU A 7 5.71 4.78 -12.48
N ILE A 8 4.46 4.91 -12.01
CA ILE A 8 3.28 4.40 -12.72
C ILE A 8 3.12 5.11 -14.07
N ALA A 9 3.18 6.44 -14.09
CA ALA A 9 3.02 7.22 -15.33
C ALA A 9 4.11 6.86 -16.36
N ASP A 10 5.37 6.76 -15.92
CA ASP A 10 6.50 6.39 -16.79
C ASP A 10 6.34 4.96 -17.36
N LEU A 11 5.80 4.02 -16.57
CA LEU A 11 5.52 2.65 -17.03
C LEU A 11 4.30 2.58 -17.95
N GLU A 12 3.27 3.40 -17.71
CA GLU A 12 2.11 3.52 -18.59
C GLU A 12 2.51 4.10 -19.95
N GLU A 13 3.39 5.11 -19.97
CA GLU A 13 3.91 5.68 -21.21
C GLU A 13 4.57 4.61 -22.11
N LYS A 14 5.36 3.72 -21.51
CA LYS A 14 5.99 2.59 -22.20
C LYS A 14 5.00 1.63 -22.85
N THR A 15 3.77 1.53 -22.32
CA THR A 15 2.75 0.66 -22.91
C THR A 15 2.22 1.17 -24.26
N PHE A 16 2.45 2.46 -24.56
CA PHE A 16 2.10 3.09 -25.84
C PHE A 16 3.24 3.05 -26.86
N GLU A 17 4.45 2.61 -26.49
CA GLU A 17 5.58 2.51 -27.40
C GLU A 17 5.35 1.44 -28.48
N SER A 18 5.77 1.73 -29.72
CA SER A 18 5.73 0.77 -30.81
C SER A 18 6.57 -0.46 -30.49
N GLY A 19 6.01 -1.65 -30.68
CA GLY A 19 6.69 -2.92 -30.42
C GLY A 19 6.65 -3.38 -28.96
N PHE A 20 6.05 -2.61 -28.04
CA PHE A 20 5.84 -3.05 -26.66
C PHE A 20 5.06 -4.39 -26.58
N TRP A 21 4.05 -4.54 -27.44
CA TRP A 21 3.20 -5.74 -27.50
C TRP A 21 3.83 -6.92 -28.24
N ASP A 22 4.96 -6.70 -28.94
CA ASP A 22 5.66 -7.76 -29.67
C ASP A 22 6.38 -8.72 -28.71
N ASP A 23 6.84 -8.21 -27.56
CA ASP A 23 7.36 -9.01 -26.45
C ASP A 23 6.29 -9.20 -25.36
N ARG A 24 5.51 -10.28 -25.49
CA ARG A 24 4.43 -10.61 -24.55
C ARG A 24 4.92 -10.84 -23.12
N GLU A 25 6.13 -11.38 -22.93
CA GLU A 25 6.65 -11.68 -21.60
C GLU A 25 7.03 -10.38 -20.87
N ASN A 26 7.71 -9.48 -21.57
CA ASN A 26 8.03 -8.16 -21.02
C ASN A 26 6.78 -7.32 -20.79
N ALA A 27 5.82 -7.31 -21.72
CA ALA A 27 4.56 -6.60 -21.58
C ALA A 27 3.79 -7.07 -20.33
N GLN A 28 3.73 -8.38 -20.09
CA GLN A 28 3.09 -8.93 -18.89
C GLN A 28 3.78 -8.48 -17.60
N LYS A 29 5.13 -8.50 -17.55
CA LYS A 29 5.90 -8.03 -16.38
C LYS A 29 5.64 -6.55 -16.08
N VAL A 30 5.62 -5.71 -17.11
CA VAL A 30 5.36 -4.27 -16.97
C VAL A 30 3.93 -4.03 -16.47
N LEU A 31 2.93 -4.70 -17.04
CA LEU A 31 1.54 -4.59 -16.60
C LEU A 31 1.35 -5.05 -15.14
N GLN A 32 1.96 -6.18 -14.77
CA GLN A 32 1.94 -6.65 -13.38
C GLN A 32 2.56 -5.63 -12.43
N ARG A 33 3.67 -4.99 -12.84
CA ARG A 33 4.31 -3.94 -12.04
C ARG A 33 3.40 -2.72 -11.89
N ILE A 34 2.75 -2.27 -12.96
CA ILE A 34 1.78 -1.16 -12.92
C ILE A 34 0.66 -1.47 -11.94
N THR A 35 0.03 -2.66 -12.06
CA THR A 35 -1.06 -3.07 -11.16
C THR A 35 -0.61 -3.08 -9.71
N GLY A 36 0.52 -3.72 -9.41
CA GLY A 36 1.03 -3.78 -8.03
C GLY A 36 1.40 -2.40 -7.46
N LEU A 37 1.90 -1.48 -8.27
CA LEU A 37 2.14 -0.10 -7.83
C LEU A 37 0.84 0.66 -7.58
N LYS A 38 -0.15 0.54 -8.48
CA LYS A 38 -1.47 1.17 -8.32
C LYS A 38 -2.20 0.68 -7.08
N GLU A 39 -2.16 -0.62 -6.80
CA GLU A 39 -2.75 -1.20 -5.60
C GLU A 39 -2.13 -0.63 -4.32
N ARG A 40 -0.79 -0.50 -4.27
CA ARG A 40 -0.09 0.11 -3.12
C ARG A 40 -0.47 1.58 -2.95
N VAL A 41 -0.54 2.33 -4.05
CA VAL A 41 -0.98 3.74 -4.03
C VAL A 41 -2.41 3.87 -3.54
N LYS A 42 -3.31 3.02 -4.04
CA LYS A 42 -4.71 2.97 -3.60
C LYS A 42 -4.82 2.70 -2.11
N ARG A 43 -4.14 1.67 -1.59
CA ARG A 43 -4.16 1.32 -0.16
C ARG A 43 -3.66 2.44 0.75
N TYR A 44 -2.63 3.17 0.33
CA TYR A 44 -2.16 4.34 1.05
C TYR A 44 -3.25 5.41 1.17
N TYR A 45 -3.93 5.74 0.06
CA TYR A 45 -5.00 6.74 0.08
C TYR A 45 -6.24 6.24 0.86
N GLU A 46 -6.53 4.95 0.83
CA GLU A 46 -7.58 4.35 1.68
C GLU A 46 -7.25 4.47 3.18
N LEU A 47 -5.98 4.33 3.57
CA LEU A 47 -5.55 4.57 4.96
C LEU A 47 -5.66 6.05 5.33
N GLU A 48 -5.21 6.95 4.45
CA GLU A 48 -5.31 8.40 4.65
C GLU A 48 -6.78 8.83 4.86
N ALA A 49 -7.69 8.34 4.01
CA ALA A 49 -9.12 8.59 4.16
C ALA A 49 -9.69 8.07 5.49
N LYS A 50 -9.33 6.83 5.88
CA LYS A 50 -9.76 6.26 7.16
C LYS A 50 -9.28 7.07 8.36
N LEU A 51 -8.07 7.60 8.31
CA LEU A 51 -7.54 8.42 9.40
C LEU A 51 -8.32 9.75 9.51
N GLU A 52 -8.65 10.38 8.39
CA GLU A 52 -9.49 11.59 8.38
C GLU A 52 -10.92 11.30 8.87
N ASP A 53 -11.50 10.15 8.53
CA ASP A 53 -12.80 9.73 9.05
C ASP A 53 -12.77 9.55 10.59
N ILE A 54 -11.74 8.85 11.11
CA ILE A 54 -11.53 8.68 12.56
C ILE A 54 -11.38 10.03 13.26
N ARG A 55 -10.59 10.94 12.65
CA ARG A 55 -10.38 12.28 13.18
C ARG A 55 -11.67 13.09 13.21
N THR A 56 -12.47 13.02 12.15
CA THR A 56 -13.77 13.70 12.08
C THR A 56 -14.73 13.17 13.15
N LEU A 57 -14.77 11.85 13.36
CA LEU A 57 -15.59 11.24 14.41
C LEU A 57 -15.15 11.69 15.82
N TRP A 58 -13.83 11.78 16.05
CA TRP A 58 -13.29 12.28 17.30
C TRP A 58 -13.63 13.76 17.52
N GLU A 59 -13.46 14.61 16.51
CA GLU A 59 -13.80 16.03 16.59
C GLU A 59 -15.29 16.22 16.92
N LEU A 60 -16.19 15.44 16.29
CA LEU A 60 -17.63 15.48 16.57
C LEU A 60 -17.96 15.04 18.01
N GLY A 61 -17.38 13.93 18.49
CA GLY A 61 -17.59 13.45 19.86
C GLY A 61 -17.13 14.46 20.91
N GLN A 62 -16.02 15.16 20.65
CA GLN A 62 -15.52 16.22 21.52
C GLN A 62 -16.44 17.45 21.53
N GLU A 63 -16.97 17.85 20.38
CA GLU A 63 -17.91 18.97 20.28
C GLU A 63 -19.24 18.68 21.01
N GLU A 64 -19.74 17.45 20.91
CA GLU A 64 -21.01 17.04 21.52
C GLU A 64 -20.87 16.56 22.99
N ASN A 65 -19.63 16.45 23.51
CA ASN A 65 -19.32 15.74 24.77
C ASN A 65 -19.92 14.32 24.81
N ASP A 66 -19.91 13.63 23.68
CA ASP A 66 -20.41 12.26 23.57
C ASP A 66 -19.27 11.27 23.77
N GLU A 67 -19.13 10.73 24.98
CA GLU A 67 -18.13 9.70 25.29
C GLU A 67 -18.43 8.34 24.62
N SER A 68 -19.65 8.14 24.09
CA SER A 68 -20.03 6.85 23.50
C SER A 68 -19.26 6.52 22.21
N VAL A 69 -18.73 7.55 21.52
CA VAL A 69 -17.91 7.36 20.32
C VAL A 69 -16.52 6.78 20.60
N GLU A 70 -16.04 6.82 21.85
CA GLU A 70 -14.69 6.38 22.22
C GLU A 70 -14.46 4.90 21.84
N THR A 71 -15.47 4.05 22.06
CA THR A 71 -15.38 2.63 21.74
C THR A 71 -15.28 2.39 20.23
N GLU A 72 -16.02 3.17 19.43
CA GLU A 72 -15.99 3.10 17.98
C GLU A 72 -14.63 3.58 17.44
N ILE A 73 -14.15 4.73 17.91
CA ILE A 73 -12.83 5.28 17.57
C ILE A 73 -11.72 4.28 17.90
N SER A 74 -11.74 3.66 19.09
CA SER A 74 -10.74 2.67 19.48
C SER A 74 -10.73 1.46 18.54
N THR A 75 -11.90 1.02 18.07
CA THR A 75 -12.01 -0.11 17.14
C THR A 75 -11.45 0.27 15.77
N LEU A 76 -11.86 1.43 15.24
CA LEU A 76 -11.38 1.94 13.96
C LEU A 76 -9.87 2.17 13.96
N LEU A 77 -9.32 2.71 15.05
CA LEU A 77 -7.89 2.96 15.19
C LEU A 77 -7.09 1.66 15.25
N SER A 78 -7.58 0.64 15.96
CA SER A 78 -6.96 -0.70 15.97
C SER A 78 -6.89 -1.29 14.56
N ASP A 79 -7.97 -1.18 13.78
CA ASP A 79 -8.00 -1.72 12.42
C ASP A 79 -7.17 -0.89 11.44
N PHE A 80 -7.10 0.42 11.64
CA PHE A 80 -6.18 1.31 10.93
C PHE A 80 -4.72 0.89 11.16
N ILE A 81 -4.32 0.66 12.41
CA ILE A 81 -2.94 0.24 12.76
C ILE A 81 -2.58 -1.09 12.08
N LYS A 82 -3.46 -2.10 12.14
CA LYS A 82 -3.20 -3.39 11.46
C LYS A 82 -3.02 -3.23 9.96
N ALA A 83 -3.82 -2.36 9.33
CA ALA A 83 -3.74 -2.11 7.90
C ALA A 83 -2.47 -1.30 7.54
N LEU A 84 -2.04 -0.37 8.41
CA LEU A 84 -0.78 0.35 8.28
C LEU A 84 0.42 -0.61 8.38
N ASP A 85 0.46 -1.46 9.40
CA ASP A 85 1.52 -2.46 9.61
C ASP A 85 1.65 -3.39 8.39
N SER A 86 0.51 -3.80 7.83
CA SER A 86 0.47 -4.62 6.61
C SER A 86 1.08 -3.89 5.41
N LEU A 87 0.76 -2.60 5.23
CA LEU A 87 1.34 -1.79 4.17
C LEU A 87 2.84 -1.56 4.37
N GLU A 88 3.28 -1.33 5.61
CA GLU A 88 4.71 -1.18 5.94
C GLU A 88 5.49 -2.44 5.61
N LEU A 89 4.97 -3.62 5.98
CA LEU A 89 5.58 -4.90 5.65
C LEU A 89 5.69 -5.10 4.13
N GLU A 90 4.67 -4.76 3.36
CA GLU A 90 4.70 -4.82 1.89
C GLU A 90 5.70 -3.85 1.25
N LEU A 91 5.94 -2.71 1.89
CA LEU A 91 6.96 -1.76 1.45
C LEU A 91 8.37 -2.27 1.80
N LEU A 92 8.54 -2.86 2.97
CA LEU A 92 9.79 -3.48 3.39
C LEU A 92 10.16 -4.67 2.49
N LEU A 93 9.19 -5.52 2.16
CA LEU A 93 9.34 -6.71 1.32
C LEU A 93 9.28 -6.43 -0.19
N SER A 94 9.88 -5.33 -0.65
CA SER A 94 9.84 -4.90 -2.04
C SER A 94 11.13 -5.16 -2.84
N GLY A 95 12.11 -5.84 -2.23
CA GLY A 95 13.35 -6.28 -2.84
C GLY A 95 13.17 -7.41 -3.85
N ARG A 96 14.15 -7.56 -4.74
CA ARG A 96 14.14 -8.54 -5.86
C ARG A 96 13.88 -9.99 -5.40
N TYR A 97 14.29 -10.33 -4.19
CA TYR A 97 14.25 -11.71 -3.68
C TYR A 97 13.26 -11.91 -2.54
N ASP A 98 12.51 -10.88 -2.12
CA ASP A 98 11.69 -10.95 -0.91
C ASP A 98 10.50 -11.91 -1.04
N SER A 99 10.11 -12.25 -2.28
CA SER A 99 9.11 -13.29 -2.56
C SER A 99 9.67 -14.72 -2.56
N HIS A 100 10.97 -14.92 -2.35
CA HIS A 100 11.62 -16.23 -2.38
C HIS A 100 11.82 -16.76 -0.95
N ASN A 101 11.81 -18.09 -0.80
CA ASN A 101 12.11 -18.72 0.49
C ASN A 101 13.54 -18.40 0.92
N ALA A 102 13.71 -18.01 2.19
CA ALA A 102 15.03 -17.82 2.77
C ALA A 102 15.70 -19.18 3.02
N ILE A 103 16.97 -19.31 2.62
CA ILE A 103 17.83 -20.43 3.02
C ILE A 103 18.60 -19.96 4.26
N LEU A 104 18.24 -20.51 5.42
CA LEU A 104 18.93 -20.22 6.67
C LEU A 104 19.93 -21.34 6.99
N ALA A 105 21.23 -21.00 7.02
CA ALA A 105 22.28 -21.91 7.47
C ALA A 105 22.83 -21.41 8.81
N LEU A 106 22.70 -22.23 9.84
CA LEU A 106 23.25 -21.98 11.17
C LEU A 106 24.55 -22.79 11.32
N HIS A 107 25.67 -22.09 11.45
CA HIS A 107 26.95 -22.71 11.79
C HIS A 107 27.23 -22.47 13.27
N ALA A 108 27.08 -23.52 14.08
CA ALA A 108 27.75 -23.56 15.37
C ALA A 108 29.25 -23.66 15.08
N GLY A 109 30.03 -22.70 15.58
CA GLY A 109 31.49 -22.85 15.59
C GLY A 109 31.93 -24.13 16.28
#